data_AF-A0A536WL74-F1
#
_entry.id   AF-A0A536WL74-F1
#
_cell.length_a   1.000
_cell.length_b   1.000
_cell.length_c   1.000
_cell.angle_alpha   90.00
_cell.angle_beta   90.00
_cell.angle_gamma   90.00
#
_symmetry.space_group_name_H-M   'P 1'
#
loop_
_entity.id
_entity.type
_entity.pdbx_description
1 polymer ?
#
loop_
_entity_poly.entity_id
_entity_poly.type
_entity_poly.pdbx_seq_one_letter_code
_entity_poly.pdbx_strand_id
1 'polypeptide(L)' 'MHPFSLSRADDPAKTIAAHAQDGQVAFIAGGTDLLGLMKDRATFPEHLLDINRLPG' A
#
# COMPACT_ATOMS: atom_id res chain seq x y z
N MET A 1 -10.53 -11.36 -1.69
CA MET A 1 -9.99 -10.11 -1.10
C MET A 1 -10.95 -9.60 -0.05
N HIS A 2 -10.43 -9.03 1.02
CA HIS A 2 -11.20 -8.31 2.03
C HIS A 2 -11.32 -6.82 1.62
N PRO A 3 -12.23 -6.03 2.21
CA PRO A 3 -12.29 -4.59 1.97
C PRO A 3 -11.00 -3.90 2.41
N PHE A 4 -10.50 -2.97 1.61
CA PHE A 4 -9.34 -2.13 1.90
C PHE A 4 -9.58 -0.71 1.38
N SER A 5 -8.91 0.26 1.98
CA SER A 5 -8.86 1.63 1.46
C SER A 5 -7.68 1.79 0.50
N LEU A 6 -7.79 2.70 -0.46
CA LEU A 6 -6.73 3.03 -1.40
C LEU A 6 -6.55 4.55 -1.46
N SER A 7 -5.34 5.02 -1.20
CA SER A 7 -4.97 6.43 -1.37
C SER A 7 -3.72 6.54 -2.25
N ARG A 8 -3.41 7.76 -2.69
CA ARG A 8 -2.23 8.05 -3.52
C ARG A 8 -1.21 8.84 -2.71
N ALA A 9 0.05 8.44 -2.82
CA ALA A 9 1.17 9.18 -2.28
C ALA A 9 1.49 10.41 -3.15
N ASP A 10 1.80 11.52 -2.50
CA ASP A 10 2.23 12.78 -3.14
C ASP A 10 3.66 13.19 -2.75
N ASP A 11 4.17 12.67 -1.63
CA ASP A 11 5.49 12.98 -1.09
C ASP A 11 6.16 11.73 -0.49
N PRO A 12 7.43 11.41 -0.83
CA PRO A 12 8.10 10.22 -0.31
C PRO A 12 8.30 10.23 1.20
N ALA A 13 8.66 11.37 1.79
CA ALA A 13 8.95 11.45 3.22
C ALA A 13 7.67 11.23 4.05
N LYS A 14 6.55 11.82 3.64
CA LYS A 14 5.23 11.57 4.25
C LYS A 14 4.79 10.12 4.08
N THR A 15 5.03 9.53 2.92
CA THR A 15 4.69 8.12 2.62
C THR A 15 5.42 7.17 3.57
N ILE A 16 6.72 7.37 3.77
CA ILE A 16 7.54 6.60 4.71
C ILE A 16 7.06 6.80 6.14
N ALA A 17 6.79 8.05 6.53
CA ALA A 17 6.29 8.37 7.87
C ALA A 17 4.93 7.73 8.16
N ALA A 18 4.00 7.74 7.19
CA ALA A 18 2.68 7.13 7.33
C ALA A 18 2.78 5.62 7.61
N HIS A 19 3.61 4.90 6.87
CA HIS A 19 3.84 3.47 7.10
C HIS A 19 4.54 3.18 8.43
N ALA A 20 5.47 4.05 8.86
CA ALA A 20 6.14 3.91 10.15
C ALA A 20 5.19 4.11 11.35
N GLN A 21 4.17 4.96 11.20
CA GLN A 21 3.15 5.20 12.23
C GLN A 21 2.07 4.13 12.25
N ASP A 22 1.74 3.56 11.09
CA ASP A 22 0.71 2.55 10.92
C ASP A 22 1.20 1.37 10.07
N GLY A 23 1.52 0.27 10.75
CA GLY A 23 1.97 -0.97 10.11
C GLY A 23 0.88 -1.69 9.31
N GLN A 24 -0.38 -1.25 9.36
CA GLN A 24 -1.45 -1.79 8.51
C GLN A 24 -1.49 -1.13 7.12
N VAL A 25 -0.73 -0.05 6.90
CA VAL A 25 -0.54 0.56 5.59
C VAL A 25 0.45 -0.27 4.78
N ALA A 26 0.06 -0.75 3.60
CA ALA A 26 0.95 -1.40 2.65
C ALA A 26 1.18 -0.51 1.41
N PHE A 27 2.41 -0.45 0.91
CA PHE A 27 2.69 0.23 -0.35
C PHE A 27 2.28 -0.62 -1.54
N ILE A 28 1.73 0.02 -2.57
CA ILE A 28 1.45 -0.63 -3.85
C ILE A 28 2.07 0.15 -5.01
N ALA A 29 2.84 -0.55 -5.84
CA ALA A 29 3.36 -0.07 -7.12
C ALA A 29 2.60 -0.76 -8.26
N GLY A 30 3.26 -1.60 -9.06
CA GLY A 30 2.61 -2.40 -10.12
C GLY A 30 1.63 -3.48 -9.59
N GLY A 31 1.74 -3.85 -8.32
CA GLY A 31 0.75 -4.69 -7.61
C GLY A 31 0.75 -6.18 -7.96
N THR A 32 1.59 -6.65 -8.88
CA THR A 32 1.60 -8.06 -9.35
C THR A 32 1.74 -9.07 -8.21
N ASP A 33 2.60 -8.79 -7.23
CA ASP A 33 2.82 -9.66 -6.07
C ASP A 33 1.72 -9.46 -5.00
N LEU A 34 1.60 -8.23 -4.47
CA LEU A 34 0.68 -7.90 -3.38
C LEU A 34 -0.78 -8.26 -3.69
N LEU A 35 -1.28 -7.97 -4.90
CA LEU A 35 -2.66 -8.31 -5.26
C LEU A 35 -2.88 -9.82 -5.36
N GLY A 36 -1.87 -10.59 -5.75
CA GLY A 36 -1.92 -12.05 -5.70
C GLY A 36 -2.10 -12.53 -4.26
N LEU A 37 -1.23 -12.08 -3.36
CA LEU A 37 -1.28 -12.42 -1.93
C LEU A 37 -2.62 -12.05 -1.28
N MET A 38 -3.20 -10.89 -1.62
CA MET A 38 -4.52 -10.47 -1.12
C MET A 38 -5.68 -11.33 -1.65
N LYS A 39 -5.58 -11.84 -2.89
CA LYS A 39 -6.58 -12.74 -3.48
C LYS A 39 -6.53 -14.10 -2.79
N ASP A 40 -5.33 -14.60 -2.56
CA ASP A 40 -5.06 -15.88 -1.88
C ASP A 40 -5.30 -15.81 -0.37
N ARG A 41 -5.62 -14.60 0.15
CA ARG A 41 -5.84 -14.33 1.58
C ARG A 41 -4.60 -14.62 2.44
N ALA A 42 -3.41 -14.45 1.86
CA ALA A 42 -2.13 -14.57 2.56
C ALA A 42 -1.74 -13.28 3.29
N THR A 43 -2.30 -12.14 2.90
CA THR A 43 -2.11 -10.83 3.54
C THR A 43 -3.42 -10.05 3.59
N PHE A 44 -3.54 -9.16 4.59
CA PHE A 44 -4.77 -8.41 4.85
C PHE A 44 -4.54 -6.90 5.15
N PRO A 45 -3.90 -6.14 4.24
CA PRO A 45 -3.62 -4.72 4.48
C PRO A 45 -4.90 -3.88 4.43
N GLU A 46 -5.22 -3.16 5.51
CA GLU A 46 -6.43 -2.33 5.59
C GLU A 46 -6.36 -1.07 4.71
N HIS A 47 -5.14 -0.62 4.42
CA HIS A 47 -4.88 0.55 3.59
C HIS A 47 -3.74 0.30 2.62
N LEU A 48 -4.01 0.52 1.33
CA LEU A 48 -3.01 0.56 0.28
C LEU A 48 -2.64 2.00 -0.05
N LEU A 49 -1.35 2.29 -0.05
CA LEU A 49 -0.82 3.58 -0.47
C LEU A 49 -0.10 3.41 -1.82
N ASP A 50 -0.71 3.96 -2.88
CA ASP A 50 -0.21 3.92 -4.25
C ASP A 50 0.99 4.88 -4.41
N ILE A 51 2.16 4.31 -4.66
CA ILE A 51 3.43 5.03 -4.78
C ILE A 51 3.87 5.27 -6.23
N ASN A 52 3.08 4.89 -7.23
CA ASN A 52 3.47 4.99 -8.65
C ASN A 52 3.72 6.45 -9.13
N ARG A 53 3.24 7.45 -8.38
CA ARG A 53 3.38 8.88 -8.73
C ARG A 53 4.52 9.58 -8.01
N LEU A 54 5.19 8.91 -7.09
CA LEU A 54 6.32 9.50 -6.39
C LEU A 54 7.49 9.68 -7.37
N PRO A 55 8.24 10.79 -7.27
CA PRO A 55 9.47 10.95 -8.02
C PRO A 55 10.48 9.87 -7.59
N GLY A 56 11.18 9.30 -8.57
CA GLY A 56 12.25 8.33 -8.38
C GLY A 56 13.60 8.99 -8.12
#